data_AF-A0A7S2KU18-F1
#
_entry.id   AF-A0A7S2KU18-F1
#
_cell.length_a   1.000
_cell.length_b   1.000
_cell.length_c   1.000
_cell.angle_alpha   90.00
_cell.angle_beta   90.00
_cell.angle_gamma   90.00
#
_symmetry.space_group_name_H-M   'P 1'
#
loop_
_entity.id
_entity.type
_entity.pdbx_description
1 polymer ?
#
loop_
_entity_poly.entity_id
_entity_poly.type
_entity_poly.pdbx_seq_one_letter_code
_entity_poly.pdbx_strand_id
1 'polypeptide(L)'
;RMVQAEPVLDKVVMLRDRLRSDWARAHRGEPSRQEEEDYLNRFLAGRTCITEYNHASYKIARVCLDRTVNDVFEAIDDTVANYYWRRWWIHLADAQPLLHCPRRGMPNCYLPAQVAQLTGIDDDWRKDLGFLQQLQKELSMMPDERWPHQATLVGQFADADGHGAAPLREFSLAVDAQPAEVRCLQADFEPVYYSFDADAPFRRHAEPPARLQVATDANGFAQRPWPDLWTDANKP
;
A
#
# COMPACT_ATOMS: atom_id res chain seq x y z
N ARG A 1 7.89 7.34 11.69
CA ARG A 1 6.55 7.93 11.89
C ARG A 1 5.57 6.98 11.23
N MET A 2 4.63 6.39 11.97
CA MET A 2 3.53 5.62 11.36
C MET A 2 2.87 6.50 10.30
N VAL A 3 2.56 5.94 9.13
CA VAL A 3 1.76 6.61 8.11
C VAL A 3 0.42 6.95 8.75
N GLN A 4 0.24 8.21 9.13
CA GLN A 4 -1.05 8.65 9.64
C GLN A 4 -2.01 8.63 8.46
N ALA A 5 -3.11 7.90 8.63
CA ALA A 5 -4.16 7.85 7.63
C ALA A 5 -4.69 9.27 7.40
N GLU A 6 -4.72 9.70 6.14
CA GLU A 6 -5.14 11.05 5.77
C GLU A 6 -6.66 11.17 5.94
N PRO A 7 -7.19 12.15 6.69
CA PRO A 7 -8.62 12.37 6.77
C PRO A 7 -9.21 12.62 5.37
N VAL A 8 -10.30 11.95 5.04
CA VAL A 8 -10.93 12.10 3.71
C VAL A 8 -11.38 13.55 3.49
N LEU A 9 -11.87 14.22 4.54
CA LEU A 9 -12.27 15.63 4.47
C LEU A 9 -11.11 16.53 4.02
N ASP A 10 -9.92 16.37 4.61
CA ASP A 10 -8.75 17.18 4.26
C ASP A 10 -8.35 16.94 2.81
N LYS A 11 -8.38 15.67 2.35
CA LYS A 11 -8.13 15.34 0.95
C LYS A 11 -9.13 16.00 0.01
N VAL A 12 -10.42 16.00 0.37
CA VAL A 12 -11.48 16.64 -0.42
C VAL A 12 -11.24 18.14 -0.51
N VAL A 13 -10.93 18.81 0.61
CA VAL A 13 -10.62 20.25 0.63
C VAL A 13 -9.41 20.55 -0.26
N MET A 14 -8.30 19.84 -0.07
CA MET A 14 -7.09 20.00 -0.87
C MET A 14 -7.35 19.82 -2.38
N LEU A 15 -8.11 18.79 -2.77
CA LEU A 15 -8.44 18.55 -4.18
C LEU A 15 -9.35 19.64 -4.76
N ARG A 16 -10.32 20.15 -4.00
CA ARG A 16 -11.18 21.27 -4.43
C ARG A 16 -10.38 22.55 -4.60
N ASP A 17 -9.50 22.86 -3.66
CA ASP A 17 -8.66 24.07 -3.73
C ASP A 17 -7.71 24.01 -4.93
N ARG A 18 -7.15 22.82 -5.21
CA ARG A 18 -6.34 22.58 -6.40
C ARG A 18 -7.13 22.80 -7.68
N LEU A 19 -8.33 22.22 -7.79
CA LEU A 19 -9.20 22.39 -8.94
C LEU A 19 -9.52 23.87 -9.19
N ARG A 20 -9.94 24.59 -8.15
CA ARG A 20 -10.28 26.02 -8.24
C ARG A 20 -9.08 26.86 -8.66
N SER A 21 -7.90 26.56 -8.12
CA SER A 21 -6.65 27.22 -8.50
C SER A 21 -6.31 27.00 -9.98
N ASP A 22 -6.49 25.77 -10.47
CA ASP A 22 -6.23 25.43 -11.88
C ASP A 22 -7.25 26.11 -12.81
N TRP A 23 -8.52 26.23 -12.40
CA TRP A 23 -9.56 26.95 -13.15
C TRP A 23 -9.29 28.45 -13.23
N ALA A 24 -8.90 29.05 -12.10
CA ALA A 24 -8.52 30.46 -12.03
C ALA A 24 -7.34 30.76 -12.96
N ARG A 25 -6.30 29.91 -12.97
CA ARG A 25 -5.16 30.03 -13.90
C ARG A 25 -5.58 29.91 -15.36
N ALA A 26 -6.55 29.03 -15.65
CA ALA A 26 -7.09 28.84 -16.98
C ALA A 26 -8.10 29.94 -17.41
N HIS A 27 -8.39 30.92 -16.56
CA HIS A 27 -9.38 31.98 -16.79
C HIS A 27 -10.79 31.44 -17.11
N ARG A 28 -11.17 30.33 -16.47
CA ARG A 28 -12.46 29.63 -16.72
C ARG A 28 -13.58 30.01 -15.76
N GLY A 29 -13.37 30.99 -14.88
CA GLY A 29 -14.32 31.32 -13.81
C GLY A 29 -14.34 30.25 -12.70
N GLU A 30 -15.46 30.13 -11.98
CA GLU A 30 -15.65 29.11 -10.94
C GLU A 30 -16.15 27.79 -11.54
N PRO A 31 -15.61 26.63 -11.11
CA PRO A 31 -16.13 25.34 -11.53
C PRO A 31 -17.56 25.14 -11.01
N SER A 32 -18.42 24.54 -11.84
CA SER A 32 -19.74 24.10 -11.39
C SER A 32 -19.63 22.97 -10.36
N ARG A 33 -20.69 22.76 -9.57
CA ARG A 33 -20.73 21.67 -8.58
C ARG A 33 -20.48 20.29 -9.20
N GLN A 34 -21.06 20.04 -10.39
CA GLN A 34 -20.88 18.77 -11.09
C GLN A 34 -19.42 18.56 -11.50
N GLU A 35 -18.75 19.61 -11.99
CA GLU A 35 -17.33 19.54 -12.34
C GLU A 35 -16.44 19.31 -11.09
N GLU A 36 -16.79 19.93 -9.95
CA GLU A 36 -16.11 19.65 -8.68
C GLU A 36 -16.30 18.18 -8.25
N GLU A 37 -17.52 17.65 -8.32
CA GLU A 37 -17.82 16.25 -8.02
C GLU A 37 -17.07 15.29 -8.95
N ASP A 38 -17.12 15.51 -10.26
CA ASP A 38 -16.45 14.67 -11.25
C ASP A 38 -14.94 14.65 -11.03
N TYR A 39 -14.35 15.81 -10.70
CA TYR A 39 -12.95 15.91 -10.37
C TYR A 39 -12.62 15.13 -9.10
N LEU A 40 -13.38 15.31 -8.01
CA LEU A 40 -13.17 14.57 -6.76
C LEU A 40 -13.31 13.06 -6.97
N ASN A 41 -14.31 12.63 -7.74
CA ASN A 41 -14.57 11.23 -8.02
C ASN A 41 -13.45 10.58 -8.82
N ARG A 42 -12.75 11.31 -9.70
CA ARG A 42 -11.56 10.77 -10.38
C ARG A 42 -10.45 10.34 -9.43
N PHE A 43 -10.32 10.98 -8.27
CA PHE A 43 -9.24 10.67 -7.29
C PHE A 43 -9.71 9.82 -6.12
N LEU A 44 -10.99 9.92 -5.72
CA LEU A 44 -11.51 9.30 -4.51
C LEU A 44 -12.41 8.09 -4.76
N ALA A 45 -13.10 8.03 -5.91
CA ALA A 45 -13.93 6.87 -6.21
C ALA A 45 -13.06 5.60 -6.39
N GLY A 46 -13.55 4.50 -5.84
CA GLY A 46 -12.84 3.22 -5.80
C GLY A 46 -11.86 3.06 -4.65
N ARG A 47 -11.46 4.16 -3.97
CA ARG A 47 -10.57 4.09 -2.81
C ARG A 47 -11.29 3.51 -1.60
N THR A 48 -10.51 2.94 -0.69
CA THR A 48 -11.01 2.44 0.59
C THR A 48 -10.76 3.47 1.68
N CYS A 49 -11.74 3.64 2.56
CA CYS A 49 -11.59 4.40 3.79
C CYS A 49 -11.99 3.53 4.99
N ILE A 50 -11.47 3.87 6.16
CA ILE A 50 -11.83 3.29 7.44
C ILE A 50 -12.40 4.38 8.33
N THR A 51 -13.43 4.05 9.11
CA THR A 51 -13.99 4.98 10.08
C THR A 51 -13.38 4.76 11.46
N GLU A 52 -13.00 5.84 12.15
CA GLU A 52 -12.29 5.76 13.43
C GLU A 52 -13.13 5.10 14.54
N TYR A 53 -14.44 5.37 14.58
CA TYR A 53 -15.30 5.00 15.71
C TYR A 53 -15.68 3.52 15.78
N ASN A 54 -15.62 2.78 14.67
CA ASN A 54 -15.97 1.36 14.63
C ASN A 54 -15.00 0.50 13.80
N HIS A 55 -13.92 1.10 13.29
CA HIS A 55 -12.91 0.45 12.44
C HIS A 55 -13.47 -0.31 11.22
N ALA A 56 -14.67 0.07 10.77
CA ALA A 56 -15.26 -0.53 9.58
C ALA A 56 -14.64 0.06 8.32
N SER A 57 -14.34 -0.82 7.35
CA SER A 57 -13.81 -0.44 6.05
C SER A 57 -14.93 -0.26 5.02
N TYR A 58 -14.83 0.79 4.22
CA TYR A 58 -15.79 1.14 3.19
C TYR A 58 -15.08 1.45 1.88
N LYS A 59 -15.74 1.13 0.76
CA LYS A 59 -15.26 1.53 -0.57
C LYS A 59 -16.06 2.75 -1.02
N ILE A 60 -15.37 3.84 -1.31
CA ILE A 60 -15.97 5.09 -1.76
C ILE A 60 -16.46 4.87 -3.19
N ALA A 61 -17.77 4.98 -3.44
CA ALA A 61 -18.31 4.95 -4.80
C ALA A 61 -18.34 6.34 -5.41
N ARG A 62 -18.78 7.35 -4.63
CA ARG A 62 -18.73 8.76 -5.04
C ARG A 62 -18.64 9.69 -3.84
N VAL A 63 -18.13 10.90 -4.06
CA VAL A 63 -18.28 12.05 -3.19
C VAL A 63 -19.54 12.81 -3.59
N CYS A 64 -20.38 13.14 -2.61
CA CYS A 64 -21.65 13.82 -2.78
C CYS A 64 -21.51 15.25 -2.24
N LEU A 65 -21.41 16.25 -3.11
CA LEU A 65 -21.47 17.67 -2.75
C LEU A 65 -22.92 18.18 -2.73
N ASP A 66 -23.83 17.42 -3.35
CA ASP A 66 -25.27 17.62 -3.29
C ASP A 66 -25.89 17.26 -1.94
N ARG A 67 -25.19 16.48 -1.10
CA ARG A 67 -25.65 16.05 0.22
C ARG A 67 -24.78 16.57 1.35
N THR A 68 -25.42 16.84 2.48
CA THR A 68 -24.79 17.39 3.69
C THR A 68 -25.17 16.57 4.92
N VAL A 69 -24.51 16.83 6.05
CA VAL A 69 -24.83 16.15 7.32
C VAL A 69 -26.20 16.54 7.89
N ASN A 70 -26.81 17.61 7.37
CA ASN A 70 -28.15 18.05 7.75
C ASN A 70 -29.26 17.30 6.98
N ASP A 71 -28.91 16.51 5.97
CA ASP A 71 -29.88 15.69 5.25
C ASP A 71 -30.36 14.53 6.13
N VAL A 72 -31.63 14.15 5.93
CA VAL A 72 -32.29 13.06 6.66
C VAL A 72 -31.97 11.72 6.02
N PHE A 73 -31.59 10.72 6.84
CA PHE A 73 -31.50 9.33 6.40
C PHE A 73 -32.89 8.72 6.25
N GLU A 74 -33.22 8.23 5.05
CA GLU A 74 -34.48 7.50 4.79
C GLU A 74 -34.71 6.33 5.76
N ALA A 75 -33.64 5.71 6.27
CA ALA A 75 -33.73 4.54 7.13
C ALA A 75 -33.95 4.85 8.62
N ILE A 76 -33.66 6.09 9.07
CA ILE A 76 -33.61 6.44 10.51
C ILE A 76 -34.55 7.61 10.84
N ASP A 77 -35.07 8.32 9.83
CA ASP A 77 -35.91 9.51 9.99
C ASP A 77 -35.26 10.55 10.92
N ASP A 78 -33.94 10.67 10.84
CA ASP A 78 -33.10 11.59 11.60
C ASP A 78 -32.00 12.14 10.69
N THR A 79 -31.43 13.29 11.04
CA THR A 79 -30.31 13.85 10.27
C THR A 79 -29.04 13.02 10.49
N VAL A 80 -28.14 13.04 9.51
CA VAL A 80 -26.82 12.38 9.64
C VAL A 80 -26.10 12.91 10.89
N ALA A 81 -26.10 14.23 11.10
CA ALA A 81 -25.50 14.87 12.27
C ALA A 81 -26.05 14.32 13.59
N ASN A 82 -27.37 14.25 13.75
CA ASN A 82 -28.01 13.75 14.97
C ASN A 82 -27.73 12.27 15.21
N TYR A 83 -27.75 11.45 14.16
CA TYR A 83 -27.42 10.02 14.27
C TYR A 83 -26.01 9.81 14.83
N TYR A 84 -25.02 10.52 14.27
CA TYR A 84 -23.62 10.40 14.71
C TYR A 84 -23.40 10.95 16.11
N TRP A 85 -24.06 12.06 16.47
CA TRP A 85 -24.01 12.59 17.82
C TRP A 85 -24.61 11.62 18.84
N ARG A 86 -25.80 11.08 18.59
CA ARG A 86 -26.50 10.21 19.55
C ARG A 86 -25.82 8.86 19.73
N ARG A 87 -25.29 8.28 18.66
CA ARG A 87 -24.73 6.93 18.70
C ARG A 87 -23.24 6.90 19.08
N TRP A 88 -22.48 7.92 18.68
CA TRP A 88 -21.03 7.92 18.81
C TRP A 88 -20.48 9.18 19.50
N TRP A 89 -21.33 10.14 19.90
CA TRP A 89 -20.93 11.43 20.49
C TRP A 89 -19.96 12.24 19.62
N ILE A 90 -20.13 12.14 18.30
CA ILE A 90 -19.30 12.87 17.33
C ILE A 90 -20.04 14.11 16.85
N HIS A 91 -19.40 15.28 16.99
CA HIS A 91 -19.87 16.52 16.37
C HIS A 91 -19.34 16.64 14.93
N LEU A 92 -20.26 16.73 13.97
CA LEU A 92 -19.95 16.90 12.57
C LEU A 92 -20.03 18.37 12.16
N ALA A 93 -19.10 18.83 11.33
CA ALA A 93 -19.21 20.13 10.68
C ALA A 93 -20.37 20.17 9.67
N ASP A 94 -21.17 21.23 9.69
CA ASP A 94 -22.44 21.33 8.96
C ASP A 94 -22.32 21.26 7.43
N ALA A 95 -21.27 21.88 6.86
CA ALA A 95 -21.12 22.06 5.41
C ALA A 95 -20.18 21.03 4.76
N GLN A 96 -19.94 19.89 5.41
CA GLN A 96 -19.08 18.86 4.86
C GLN A 96 -19.82 17.97 3.84
N PRO A 97 -19.13 17.46 2.82
CA PRO A 97 -19.71 16.52 1.89
C PRO A 97 -19.87 15.13 2.51
N LEU A 98 -20.80 14.36 1.95
CA LEU A 98 -20.96 12.94 2.28
C LEU A 98 -20.27 12.06 1.25
N LEU A 99 -19.79 10.91 1.69
CA LEU A 99 -19.25 9.84 0.87
C LEU A 99 -20.36 8.80 0.67
N HIS A 100 -20.68 8.45 -0.57
CA HIS A 100 -21.54 7.32 -0.86
C HIS A 100 -20.71 6.05 -0.93
N CYS A 101 -20.99 5.12 -0.03
CA CYS A 101 -20.20 3.91 0.22
C CYS A 101 -21.09 2.67 0.24
N PRO A 102 -21.69 2.27 -0.90
CA PRO A 102 -22.62 1.16 -0.96
C PRO A 102 -21.99 -0.13 -0.42
N ARG A 103 -22.74 -0.84 0.44
CA ARG A 103 -22.35 -2.14 1.00
C ARG A 103 -23.43 -3.17 0.69
N ARG A 104 -23.08 -4.46 0.71
CA ARG A 104 -24.04 -5.55 0.55
C ARG A 104 -25.16 -5.41 1.59
N GLY A 105 -26.40 -5.25 1.13
CA GLY A 105 -27.58 -5.01 1.97
C GLY A 105 -27.84 -3.55 2.36
N MET A 106 -26.95 -2.62 2.00
CA MET A 106 -27.08 -1.18 2.28
C MET A 106 -26.60 -0.36 1.06
N PRO A 107 -27.41 -0.27 -0.02
CA PRO A 107 -27.03 0.46 -1.23
C PRO A 107 -26.90 1.98 -0.99
N ASN A 108 -27.68 2.53 -0.06
CA ASN A 108 -27.72 3.96 0.25
C ASN A 108 -26.94 4.28 1.54
N CYS A 109 -25.72 3.74 1.66
CA CYS A 109 -24.85 4.04 2.79
C CYS A 109 -24.07 5.34 2.52
N TYR A 110 -24.30 6.35 3.35
CA TYR A 110 -23.61 7.63 3.30
C TYR A 110 -22.77 7.82 4.57
N LEU A 111 -21.56 8.33 4.41
CA LEU A 111 -20.62 8.58 5.50
C LEU A 111 -20.15 10.04 5.47
N PRO A 112 -20.13 10.76 6.60
CA PRO A 112 -19.48 12.07 6.65
C PRO A 112 -17.99 11.95 6.33
N ALA A 113 -17.46 12.83 5.48
CA ALA A 113 -16.05 12.80 5.11
C ALA A 113 -15.11 13.01 6.32
N GLN A 114 -15.56 13.73 7.36
CA GLN A 114 -14.79 14.01 8.58
C GLN A 114 -14.48 12.75 9.40
N VAL A 115 -15.35 11.73 9.39
CA VAL A 115 -15.18 10.52 10.21
C VAL A 115 -14.46 9.40 9.49
N ALA A 116 -14.07 9.63 8.23
CA ALA A 116 -13.44 8.65 7.37
C ALA A 116 -11.97 9.00 7.15
N GLN A 117 -11.10 8.01 7.28
CA GLN A 117 -9.68 8.11 6.97
C GLN A 117 -9.37 7.28 5.73
N LEU A 118 -8.63 7.82 4.77
CA LEU A 118 -8.20 7.07 3.60
C LEU A 118 -7.21 5.99 4.01
N THR A 119 -7.38 4.79 3.44
CA THR A 119 -6.44 3.69 3.63
C THR A 119 -5.61 3.46 2.36
N GLY A 120 -4.47 2.79 2.53
CA GLY A 120 -3.52 2.53 1.46
C GLY A 120 -2.55 3.68 1.19
N ILE A 121 -1.73 3.50 0.16
CA ILE A 121 -0.69 4.45 -0.24
C ILE A 121 -1.20 5.24 -1.44
N ASP A 122 -1.27 6.57 -1.31
CA ASP A 122 -1.62 7.51 -2.37
C ASP A 122 -0.61 7.48 -3.53
N ASP A 123 -1.04 7.86 -4.73
CA ASP A 123 -0.14 7.96 -5.87
C ASP A 123 0.96 9.02 -5.69
N ASP A 124 0.71 10.06 -4.91
CA ASP A 124 1.74 11.04 -4.55
C ASP A 124 2.83 10.42 -3.68
N TRP A 125 2.45 9.54 -2.74
CA TRP A 125 3.38 8.80 -1.89
C TRP A 125 4.13 7.72 -2.67
N ARG A 126 3.51 7.13 -3.69
CA ARG A 126 4.19 6.21 -4.62
C ARG A 126 5.26 6.89 -5.47
N LYS A 127 5.18 8.22 -5.65
CA LYS A 127 6.20 8.99 -6.37
C LYS A 127 7.30 9.51 -5.45
N ASP A 128 7.07 9.50 -4.13
CA ASP A 128 8.07 9.88 -3.15
C ASP A 128 9.06 8.72 -2.90
N LEU A 129 10.24 8.82 -3.52
CA LEU A 129 11.30 7.84 -3.38
C LEU A 129 11.80 7.71 -1.93
N GLY A 130 11.81 8.81 -1.16
CA GLY A 130 12.25 8.79 0.23
C GLY A 130 11.26 8.01 1.10
N PHE A 131 9.97 8.25 0.91
CA PHE A 131 8.93 7.46 1.55
C PHE A 131 9.02 5.97 1.18
N LEU A 132 9.17 5.65 -0.11
CA LEU A 132 9.26 4.26 -0.55
C LEU A 132 10.49 3.53 0.01
N GLN A 133 11.65 4.19 0.06
CA GLN A 133 12.85 3.62 0.67
C GLN A 133 12.66 3.36 2.17
N GLN A 134 12.04 4.30 2.88
CA GLN A 134 11.72 4.10 4.29
C GLN A 134 10.72 2.94 4.47
N LEU A 135 9.64 2.92 3.69
CA LEU A 135 8.66 1.85 3.75
C LEU A 135 9.29 0.49 3.43
N GLN A 136 10.14 0.41 2.40
CA GLN A 136 10.86 -0.80 2.06
C GLN A 136 11.75 -1.26 3.20
N LYS A 137 12.47 -0.36 3.86
CA LYS A 137 13.31 -0.69 5.02
C LYS A 137 12.50 -1.30 6.16
N GLU A 138 11.32 -0.75 6.45
CA GLU A 138 10.44 -1.24 7.53
C GLU A 138 9.74 -2.57 7.15
N LEU A 139 9.43 -2.79 5.87
CA LEU A 139 8.79 -4.03 5.41
C LEU A 139 9.79 -5.16 5.13
N SER A 140 11.05 -4.82 4.83
CA SER A 140 12.11 -5.79 4.51
C SER A 140 12.77 -6.30 5.78
N MET A 141 12.03 -7.08 6.57
CA MET A 141 12.62 -7.86 7.66
C MET A 141 13.32 -9.10 7.10
N MET A 142 14.55 -9.35 7.55
CA MET A 142 15.30 -10.55 7.20
C MET A 142 14.63 -11.79 7.83
N PRO A 143 14.87 -13.01 7.29
CA PRO A 143 14.19 -14.22 7.78
C PRO A 143 14.40 -14.49 9.27
N ASP A 144 15.59 -14.23 9.79
CA ASP A 144 16.00 -14.37 11.19
C ASP A 144 15.26 -13.38 12.11
N GLU A 145 14.96 -12.18 11.64
CA GLU A 145 14.14 -11.20 12.36
C GLU A 145 12.65 -11.52 12.29
N ARG A 146 12.18 -11.99 11.12
CA ARG A 146 10.78 -12.31 10.87
C ARG A 146 10.30 -13.54 11.65
N TRP A 147 11.18 -14.52 11.83
CA TRP A 147 10.85 -15.80 12.45
C TRP A 147 10.32 -15.66 13.90
N PRO A 148 10.97 -14.93 14.82
CA PRO A 148 10.45 -14.70 16.17
C PRO A 148 9.05 -14.07 16.20
N HIS A 149 8.76 -13.12 15.30
CA HIS A 149 7.44 -12.49 15.23
C HIS A 149 6.35 -13.48 14.83
N GLN A 150 6.64 -14.32 13.83
CA GLN A 150 5.72 -15.38 13.41
C GLN A 150 5.52 -16.43 14.50
N ALA A 151 6.60 -16.89 15.13
CA ALA A 151 6.54 -17.87 16.21
C ALA A 151 5.71 -17.35 17.40
N THR A 152 5.84 -16.06 17.74
CA THR A 152 5.03 -15.43 18.80
C THR A 152 3.54 -15.43 18.45
N LEU A 153 3.20 -15.02 17.22
CA LEU A 153 1.80 -15.00 16.76
C LEU A 153 1.21 -16.40 16.75
N VAL A 154 1.93 -17.39 16.19
CA VAL A 154 1.48 -18.79 16.15
C VAL A 154 1.32 -19.34 17.57
N GLY A 155 2.26 -19.04 18.47
CA GLY A 155 2.19 -19.45 19.88
C GLY A 155 0.92 -18.94 20.58
N GLN A 156 0.50 -17.71 20.31
CA GLN A 156 -0.75 -17.16 20.86
C GLN A 156 -2.01 -17.90 20.37
N PHE A 157 -1.96 -18.52 19.19
CA PHE A 157 -3.07 -19.35 18.67
C PHE A 157 -2.98 -20.81 19.11
N ALA A 158 -1.77 -21.32 19.33
CA ALA A 158 -1.52 -22.68 19.78
C ALA A 158 -1.76 -22.88 21.29
N ASP A 159 -1.66 -21.81 22.08
CA ASP A 159 -2.00 -21.83 23.51
C ASP A 159 -3.49 -22.17 23.72
N ALA A 160 -3.77 -23.14 24.59
CA ALA A 160 -5.12 -23.64 24.86
C ALA A 160 -6.04 -22.57 25.48
N ASP A 161 -5.44 -21.56 26.11
CA ASP A 161 -6.13 -20.40 26.71
C ASP A 161 -5.98 -19.11 25.86
N GLY A 162 -5.36 -19.22 24.69
CA GLY A 162 -5.10 -18.10 23.78
C GLY A 162 -6.35 -17.58 23.04
N HIS A 163 -6.22 -16.37 22.46
CA HIS A 163 -7.31 -15.62 21.82
C HIS A 163 -7.97 -16.27 20.57
N GLY A 164 -7.58 -17.49 20.19
CA GLY A 164 -8.21 -18.26 19.10
C GLY A 164 -8.54 -19.72 19.45
N ALA A 165 -8.27 -20.18 20.68
CA ALA A 165 -8.40 -21.60 21.04
C ALA A 165 -9.86 -22.09 21.10
N ALA A 166 -10.81 -21.23 21.49
CA ALA A 166 -12.22 -21.60 21.55
C ALA A 166 -12.82 -21.92 20.16
N PRO A 167 -12.68 -21.04 19.14
CA PRO A 167 -13.09 -21.37 17.78
C PRO A 167 -12.38 -22.61 17.22
N LEU A 168 -11.06 -22.76 17.42
CA LEU A 168 -10.33 -23.92 16.92
C LEU A 168 -10.87 -25.24 17.50
N ARG A 169 -11.17 -25.27 18.80
CA ARG A 169 -11.80 -26.44 19.46
C ARG A 169 -13.19 -26.74 18.92
N GLU A 170 -14.00 -25.72 18.64
CA GLU A 170 -15.32 -25.88 18.03
C GLU A 170 -15.24 -26.65 16.70
N PHE A 171 -14.22 -26.35 15.90
CA PHE A 171 -13.96 -27.05 14.62
C PHE A 171 -13.10 -28.31 14.77
N SER A 172 -12.75 -28.73 15.99
CA SER A 172 -11.83 -29.85 16.26
C SER A 172 -10.46 -29.69 15.56
N LEU A 173 -9.97 -28.45 15.48
CA LEU A 173 -8.69 -28.08 14.90
C LEU A 173 -7.68 -27.75 16.00
N ALA A 174 -6.40 -27.97 15.70
CA ALA A 174 -5.27 -27.54 16.52
C ALA A 174 -4.23 -26.86 15.62
N VAL A 175 -3.53 -25.87 16.16
CA VAL A 175 -2.42 -25.19 15.49
C VAL A 175 -1.11 -25.82 15.95
N ASP A 176 -0.30 -26.27 15.01
CA ASP A 176 1.07 -26.69 15.31
C ASP A 176 1.94 -25.44 15.51
N ALA A 177 2.62 -25.37 16.66
CA ALA A 177 3.53 -24.28 16.98
C ALA A 177 4.88 -24.41 16.26
N GLN A 178 5.21 -25.60 15.75
CA GLN A 178 6.45 -25.84 15.01
C GLN A 178 6.30 -25.44 13.54
N PRO A 179 7.35 -24.89 12.91
CA PRO A 179 7.36 -24.68 11.47
C PRO A 179 7.16 -25.99 10.73
N ALA A 180 6.45 -25.92 9.61
CA ALA A 180 6.46 -27.00 8.64
C ALA A 180 7.86 -27.13 8.02
N GLU A 181 8.48 -28.30 8.19
CA GLU A 181 9.74 -28.62 7.51
C GLU A 181 9.48 -29.01 6.06
N VAL A 182 10.09 -28.28 5.12
CA VAL A 182 10.01 -28.56 3.69
C VAL A 182 11.37 -28.97 3.18
N ARG A 183 11.44 -30.13 2.52
CA ARG A 183 12.66 -30.59 1.85
C ARG A 183 12.83 -29.79 0.55
N CYS A 184 13.84 -28.95 0.51
CA CYS A 184 14.18 -28.16 -0.67
C CYS A 184 15.42 -28.76 -1.36
N LEU A 185 15.43 -28.72 -2.69
CA LEU A 185 16.64 -28.94 -3.48
C LEU A 185 17.23 -27.57 -3.83
N GLN A 186 18.55 -27.44 -3.72
CA GLN A 186 19.25 -26.26 -4.20
C GLN A 186 19.45 -26.43 -5.71
N ALA A 187 18.95 -25.47 -6.50
CA ALA A 187 19.25 -25.44 -7.92
C ALA A 187 20.73 -25.10 -8.11
N ASP A 188 21.38 -25.80 -9.03
CA ASP A 188 22.72 -25.46 -9.47
C ASP A 188 22.70 -24.11 -10.20
N PHE A 189 23.76 -23.32 -10.02
CA PHE A 189 23.89 -22.04 -10.71
C PHE A 189 24.19 -22.29 -12.20
N GLU A 190 23.32 -21.82 -13.09
CA GLU A 190 23.62 -21.79 -14.51
C GLU A 190 24.68 -20.70 -14.79
N PRO A 191 25.87 -21.04 -15.30
CA PRO A 191 26.87 -20.05 -15.66
C PRO A 191 26.35 -19.20 -16.82
N VAL A 192 26.46 -17.88 -16.70
CA VAL A 192 26.17 -16.96 -17.81
C VAL A 192 27.48 -16.44 -18.38
N TYR A 193 27.66 -16.64 -19.68
CA TYR A 193 28.89 -16.28 -20.36
C TYR A 193 28.73 -14.96 -21.11
N TYR A 194 29.69 -14.05 -20.93
CA TYR A 194 29.75 -12.77 -21.64
C TYR A 194 31.10 -12.63 -22.35
N SER A 195 31.10 -11.99 -23.51
CA SER A 195 32.33 -11.45 -24.12
C SER A 195 32.24 -9.95 -24.27
N PHE A 196 33.38 -9.29 -24.12
CA PHE A 196 33.57 -7.90 -24.49
C PHE A 196 34.14 -7.86 -25.91
N ASP A 197 33.40 -7.28 -26.84
CA ASP A 197 33.88 -7.03 -28.21
C ASP A 197 33.94 -5.52 -28.43
N ALA A 198 34.93 -5.04 -29.19
CA ALA A 198 35.13 -3.60 -29.42
C ALA A 198 33.90 -2.93 -30.05
N ASP A 199 33.15 -3.70 -30.84
CA ASP A 199 31.94 -3.24 -31.54
C ASP A 199 30.64 -3.53 -30.76
N ALA A 200 30.70 -4.33 -29.69
CA ALA A 200 29.54 -4.70 -28.86
C ALA A 200 29.99 -5.05 -27.43
N PRO A 201 29.92 -4.11 -26.47
CA PRO A 201 30.57 -4.25 -25.16
C PRO A 201 29.98 -5.36 -24.29
N PHE A 202 28.79 -5.88 -24.60
CA PHE A 202 28.20 -7.00 -23.88
C PHE A 202 27.47 -7.95 -24.82
N ARG A 203 28.14 -9.01 -25.25
CA ARG A 203 27.48 -10.13 -25.96
C ARG A 203 27.33 -11.32 -25.02
N ARG A 204 26.08 -11.68 -24.70
CA ARG A 204 25.74 -12.90 -23.95
C ARG A 204 25.87 -14.11 -24.89
N HIS A 205 26.49 -15.18 -24.41
CA HIS A 205 26.62 -16.45 -25.14
C HIS A 205 25.80 -17.54 -24.46
N ALA A 206 25.17 -18.39 -25.27
CA ALA A 206 24.45 -19.57 -24.79
C ALA A 206 25.40 -20.70 -24.35
N GLU A 207 26.59 -20.74 -24.93
CA GLU A 207 27.66 -21.69 -24.63
C GLU A 207 28.94 -20.92 -24.26
N PRO A 208 29.86 -21.49 -23.48
CA PRO A 208 31.12 -20.83 -23.15
C PRO A 208 31.91 -20.50 -24.44
N PRO A 209 32.20 -19.22 -24.77
CA PRO A 209 33.07 -18.89 -25.89
C PRO A 209 34.41 -19.60 -25.80
N ALA A 210 34.96 -19.97 -26.96
CA ALA A 210 36.19 -20.77 -27.08
C ALA A 210 37.44 -20.16 -26.41
N ARG A 211 37.39 -18.91 -25.94
CA ARG A 211 38.45 -18.21 -25.20
C ARG A 211 38.01 -17.77 -23.80
N LEU A 212 37.18 -18.56 -23.11
CA LEU A 212 36.86 -18.30 -21.72
C LEU A 212 38.06 -18.62 -20.81
N GLN A 213 38.59 -17.62 -20.14
CA GLN A 213 39.48 -17.83 -19.00
C GLN A 213 38.61 -17.93 -17.74
N VAL A 214 38.34 -19.15 -17.27
CA VAL A 214 37.67 -19.39 -15.97
C VAL A 214 38.76 -19.64 -14.92
N ALA A 215 38.81 -18.83 -13.86
CA ALA A 215 39.63 -19.11 -12.69
C ALA A 215 38.89 -20.16 -11.81
N THR A 216 39.54 -21.28 -11.52
CA THR A 216 38.89 -22.47 -10.93
C THR A 216 39.33 -22.82 -9.51
N ASP A 217 39.98 -21.91 -8.77
CA ASP A 217 40.30 -22.14 -7.35
C ASP A 217 39.65 -21.11 -6.42
N ALA A 218 39.36 -21.52 -5.18
CA ALA A 218 38.82 -20.63 -4.14
C ALA A 218 39.81 -19.50 -3.77
N ASN A 219 41.08 -19.59 -4.22
CA ASN A 219 42.11 -18.57 -4.06
C ASN A 219 42.31 -17.69 -5.32
N GLY A 220 41.44 -17.83 -6.32
CA GLY A 220 41.38 -17.01 -7.54
C GLY A 220 40.94 -15.56 -7.32
N PHE A 221 41.12 -15.05 -6.10
CA PHE A 221 41.08 -13.63 -5.73
C PHE A 221 42.14 -13.21 -4.69
N ALA A 222 43.00 -14.12 -4.21
CA ALA A 222 43.77 -13.85 -3.00
C ALA A 222 45.19 -13.29 -3.22
N GLN A 223 45.80 -13.44 -4.41
CA GLN A 223 47.17 -12.94 -4.64
C GLN A 223 47.45 -12.41 -6.05
N ARG A 224 46.41 -12.14 -6.83
CA ARG A 224 46.47 -11.23 -7.98
C ARG A 224 45.32 -10.23 -7.82
N PRO A 225 45.56 -8.91 -7.96
CA PRO A 225 44.46 -7.96 -7.99
C PRO A 225 43.46 -8.39 -9.08
N TRP A 226 42.18 -8.06 -8.88
CA TRP A 226 41.19 -8.04 -9.96
C TRP A 226 41.87 -7.53 -11.24
N PRO A 227 41.63 -8.11 -12.43
CA PRO A 227 42.21 -7.55 -13.64
C PRO A 227 41.84 -6.05 -13.70
N ASP A 228 42.85 -5.20 -13.52
CA ASP A 228 42.76 -3.74 -13.63
C ASP A 228 42.52 -3.38 -15.10
N LEU A 229 41.35 -3.72 -15.63
CA LEU A 229 40.92 -3.34 -16.97
C LEU A 229 39.42 -3.04 -16.96
N TRP A 230 39.07 -1.96 -16.27
CA TRP A 230 38.02 -1.04 -16.71
C TRP A 230 38.57 0.39 -16.82
N THR A 231 39.83 0.57 -17.23
CA THR A 231 40.28 1.82 -17.87
C THR A 231 41.48 1.55 -18.75
N ASP A 232 41.34 1.93 -20.01
CA ASP A 232 42.35 1.88 -21.05
C ASP A 232 43.54 2.79 -20.69
N ALA A 233 44.78 2.28 -20.81
CA ALA A 233 45.98 3.11 -20.89
C ALA A 233 47.15 2.32 -21.49
N ASN A 234 47.35 2.55 -22.80
CA ASN A 234 48.58 2.36 -23.56
C ASN A 234 48.83 0.99 -24.21
N LYS A 235 48.44 0.93 -25.50
CA LYS A 235 49.35 0.65 -26.64
C LYS A 235 50.83 0.87 -26.30
N PRO A 236 51.78 0.07 -26.82
CA PRO A 236 51.73 -0.60 -28.13
C PRO A 236 51.65 -2.13 -28.08
#